data_AF-A0A3D3WBW9-F1
#
_entry.id   AF-A0A3D3WBW9-F1
#
_cell.length_a   1.000
_cell.length_b   1.000
_cell.length_c   1.000
_cell.angle_alpha   90.00
_cell.angle_beta   90.00
_cell.angle_gamma   90.00
#
_symmetry.space_group_name_H-M   'P 1'
#
loop_
_entity.id
_entity.type
_entity.pdbx_description
1 polymer ?
#
loop_
_entity_poly.entity_id
_entity_poly.type
_entity_poly.pdbx_seq_one_letter_code
_entity_poly.pdbx_strand_id
1 'polypeptide(L)'
;MIKNRVKLHNRFDIEIFDTLTGKTEYAKAENIVLDRAYSYIVAGSLLFKAIGVGTGTGTLSPTRTSMFSYLLSVNATLVELVYDTPTTGHVTKKVVFSETQANGVWTEVGVFYSAGSGYLGTHAFITDSEGNTITVNKTNTKIITIYATIYAELLSPSAGNHIIYSGSYNLLLRDLLDEKDYNFLFFLSALKTVSGEPSLLFAHSNLHNISRTNDSANKRCTTALARFVTTAGNSPVRGIILSEGAGQTFYSTRSGYGGTSLPITGIFEKQDYTNVAVGTGDGVETDFNLPVAYPMSSSEKIYVGGVEKTRGVDYAMNYGKGSVLPLLDVTFLNTCYGSFYGETGVFLEEVVVLPQPTGYETEIASIYIKNGPVNYSCSRYDIYLSLDNINWVLAGTTSSGTWSYATEVTFDTFTPDKYKYMKCKMYIGTGDLDCIQRMIINGTSSPHITFTTPPANGAAITADFSIDYINKTSNFVLDLQAELQFGEGA
;
A
#
# COMPACT_ATOMS: atom_id res chain seq x y z
N MET A 1 -3.48 12.29 -7.26
CA MET A 1 -4.19 11.04 -7.57
C MET A 1 -3.14 9.98 -7.93
N ILE A 2 -3.15 8.84 -7.25
CA ILE A 2 -2.30 7.69 -7.59
C ILE A 2 -3.05 6.88 -8.65
N LYS A 3 -2.38 6.55 -9.78
CA LYS A 3 -2.98 5.83 -10.91
C LYS A 3 -2.11 4.63 -11.31
N ASN A 4 -2.62 3.43 -11.01
CA ASN A 4 -2.03 2.16 -11.45
C ASN A 4 -2.69 1.67 -12.73
N ARG A 5 -1.92 0.99 -13.59
CA ARG A 5 -2.37 0.44 -14.87
C ARG A 5 -2.19 -1.08 -14.89
N VAL A 6 -3.13 -1.80 -15.50
CA VAL A 6 -3.15 -3.27 -15.53
C VAL A 6 -3.34 -3.79 -16.96
N LYS A 7 -2.59 -4.84 -17.36
CA LYS A 7 -2.77 -5.64 -18.58
C LYS A 7 -3.32 -7.03 -18.22
N LEU A 8 -4.34 -7.47 -18.97
CA LEU A 8 -4.91 -8.81 -18.89
C LEU A 8 -4.85 -9.51 -20.25
N HIS A 9 -4.50 -10.79 -20.25
CA HIS A 9 -4.64 -11.68 -21.42
C HIS A 9 -4.90 -13.11 -20.94
N ASN A 10 -5.44 -13.98 -21.80
CA ASN A 10 -5.60 -15.38 -21.45
C ASN A 10 -5.34 -16.35 -22.59
N ARG A 11 -5.05 -17.58 -22.18
CA ARG A 11 -4.76 -18.72 -23.05
C ARG A 11 -5.65 -19.88 -22.66
N PHE A 12 -6.02 -20.69 -23.64
CA PHE A 12 -6.68 -21.97 -23.44
C PHE A 12 -5.81 -23.08 -24.01
N ASP A 13 -5.60 -24.13 -23.23
CA ASP A 13 -5.02 -25.39 -23.65
C ASP A 13 -6.09 -26.48 -23.58
N ILE A 14 -6.35 -27.15 -24.70
CA ILE A 14 -7.47 -28.06 -24.87
C ILE A 14 -6.92 -29.46 -25.17
N GLU A 15 -7.25 -30.42 -24.30
CA GLU A 15 -6.90 -31.84 -24.44
C GLU A 15 -8.16 -32.61 -24.84
N ILE A 16 -8.09 -33.33 -25.96
CA ILE A 16 -9.22 -34.09 -26.51
C ILE A 16 -8.85 -35.57 -26.46
N PHE A 17 -9.34 -36.27 -25.44
CA PHE A 17 -9.12 -37.70 -25.28
C PHE A 17 -10.26 -38.50 -25.88
N ASP A 18 -9.97 -39.37 -26.84
CA ASP A 18 -10.96 -40.28 -27.44
C ASP A 18 -10.91 -41.65 -26.76
N THR A 19 -11.96 -41.99 -26.01
CA THR A 19 -12.09 -43.24 -25.25
C THR A 19 -12.14 -44.47 -26.16
N LEU A 20 -12.52 -44.31 -27.44
CA LEU A 20 -12.56 -45.41 -28.40
C LEU A 20 -11.17 -45.79 -28.91
N THR A 21 -10.32 -44.80 -29.19
CA THR A 21 -9.00 -45.02 -29.79
C THR A 21 -7.85 -44.96 -28.78
N GLY A 22 -8.11 -44.41 -27.58
CA GLY A 22 -7.11 -44.17 -26.55
C GLY A 22 -6.11 -43.05 -26.90
N LYS A 23 -6.40 -42.23 -27.92
CA LYS A 23 -5.52 -41.14 -28.38
C LYS A 23 -5.94 -39.79 -27.81
N THR A 24 -4.96 -38.92 -27.61
CA THR A 24 -5.16 -37.52 -27.20
C THR A 24 -4.72 -36.57 -28.32
N GLU A 25 -5.61 -35.65 -28.69
CA GLU A 25 -5.34 -34.52 -29.59
C GLU A 25 -5.28 -33.22 -28.78
N TYR A 26 -4.59 -32.21 -29.31
CA TYR A 26 -4.41 -30.92 -28.64
C TYR A 26 -4.88 -29.77 -29.53
N ALA A 27 -5.50 -28.77 -28.91
CA ALA A 27 -5.83 -27.50 -29.51
C ALA A 27 -5.52 -26.35 -28.54
N LYS A 28 -5.44 -25.13 -29.05
CA LYS A 28 -5.23 -23.94 -28.23
C LYS A 28 -6.19 -22.83 -28.61
N ALA A 29 -6.31 -21.83 -27.76
CA ALA A 29 -6.95 -20.58 -28.13
C ALA A 29 -6.31 -19.41 -27.36
N GLU A 30 -6.18 -18.28 -28.04
CA GLU A 30 -5.82 -16.99 -27.45
C GLU A 30 -6.91 -16.00 -27.85
N ASN A 31 -7.14 -15.00 -27.01
CA ASN A 31 -8.46 -14.39 -26.95
C ASN A 31 -8.43 -12.89 -26.77
N ILE A 32 -9.63 -12.30 -26.82
CA ILE A 32 -9.87 -10.93 -26.35
C ILE A 32 -10.57 -10.94 -24.98
N VAL A 33 -10.23 -9.96 -24.16
CA VAL A 33 -10.97 -9.61 -22.95
C VAL A 33 -12.18 -8.77 -23.36
N LEU A 34 -13.38 -9.10 -22.90
CA LEU A 34 -14.59 -8.34 -23.25
C LEU A 34 -14.78 -7.16 -22.30
N ASP A 35 -15.49 -6.12 -22.74
CA ASP A 35 -15.88 -4.98 -21.90
C ASP A 35 -16.64 -5.43 -20.64
N ARG A 36 -17.37 -6.53 -20.78
CA ARG A 36 -18.07 -7.17 -19.67
C ARG A 36 -17.15 -7.72 -18.59
N ALA A 37 -15.94 -8.20 -18.93
CA ALA A 37 -14.96 -8.60 -17.92
C ALA A 37 -14.66 -7.45 -16.96
N TYR A 38 -14.49 -6.23 -17.49
CA TYR A 38 -14.24 -5.05 -16.68
C TYR A 38 -15.41 -4.69 -15.77
N SER A 39 -16.65 -5.01 -16.14
CA SER A 39 -17.79 -4.84 -15.23
C SER A 39 -17.69 -5.72 -13.97
N TYR A 40 -17.04 -6.88 -14.07
CA TYR A 40 -16.79 -7.76 -12.92
C TYR A 40 -15.55 -7.32 -12.14
N ILE A 41 -14.42 -7.10 -12.83
CA ILE A 41 -13.14 -6.70 -12.22
C ILE A 41 -13.28 -5.39 -11.44
N VAL A 42 -13.86 -4.37 -12.07
CA VAL A 42 -14.05 -3.06 -11.44
C VAL A 42 -14.96 -3.18 -10.23
N ALA A 43 -15.92 -4.11 -10.24
CA ALA A 43 -16.81 -4.40 -9.13
C ALA A 43 -16.21 -5.36 -8.08
N GLY A 44 -14.93 -5.72 -8.18
CA GLY A 44 -14.26 -6.65 -7.25
C GLY A 44 -14.78 -8.09 -7.31
N SER A 45 -15.48 -8.42 -8.40
CA SER A 45 -16.04 -9.73 -8.64
C SER A 45 -15.07 -10.61 -9.43
N LEU A 46 -15.01 -11.90 -9.08
CA LEU A 46 -14.14 -12.88 -9.75
C LEU A 46 -14.46 -12.98 -11.25
N LEU A 47 -13.50 -12.65 -12.11
CA LEU A 47 -13.65 -12.78 -13.56
C LEU A 47 -13.88 -14.24 -14.01
N PHE A 48 -13.26 -15.20 -13.31
CA PHE A 48 -13.08 -16.56 -13.81
C PHE A 48 -13.66 -17.61 -12.86
N LYS A 49 -14.91 -18.02 -13.08
CA LYS A 49 -15.53 -19.15 -12.34
C LYS A 49 -15.90 -20.34 -13.23
N ALA A 50 -16.07 -20.14 -14.53
CA ALA A 50 -16.47 -21.18 -15.44
C ALA A 50 -15.75 -21.05 -16.79
N ILE A 51 -15.65 -22.18 -17.50
CA ILE A 51 -15.21 -22.24 -18.90
C ILE A 51 -16.40 -22.68 -19.73
N GLY A 52 -16.67 -21.98 -20.83
CA GLY A 52 -17.72 -22.33 -21.76
C GLY A 52 -17.21 -22.57 -23.17
N VAL A 53 -18.06 -23.22 -23.95
CA VAL A 53 -17.82 -23.57 -25.35
C VAL A 53 -19.06 -23.26 -26.19
N GLY A 54 -18.83 -22.99 -27.45
CA GLY A 54 -19.86 -22.64 -28.41
C GLY A 54 -19.53 -23.06 -29.83
N THR A 55 -20.46 -22.74 -30.72
CA THR A 55 -20.31 -22.89 -32.15
C THR A 55 -20.60 -21.56 -32.84
N GLY A 56 -19.78 -21.19 -33.80
CA GLY A 56 -20.03 -20.00 -34.59
C GLY A 56 -18.80 -19.45 -35.27
N THR A 57 -19.07 -18.44 -36.09
CA THR A 57 -18.10 -17.76 -36.95
C THR A 57 -18.39 -16.27 -36.91
N GLY A 58 -17.40 -15.47 -37.30
CA GLY A 58 -17.53 -14.02 -37.40
C GLY A 58 -16.34 -13.29 -36.78
N THR A 59 -16.52 -12.02 -36.47
CA THR A 59 -15.46 -11.16 -35.91
C THR A 59 -15.61 -11.08 -34.40
N LEU A 60 -14.53 -11.33 -33.67
CA LEU A 60 -14.46 -11.09 -32.23
C LEU A 60 -14.51 -9.58 -31.96
N SER A 61 -15.25 -9.16 -30.93
CA SER A 61 -15.34 -7.75 -30.51
C SER A 61 -15.41 -7.65 -28.99
N PRO A 62 -14.71 -6.69 -28.35
CA PRO A 62 -14.78 -6.48 -26.90
C PRO A 62 -16.19 -6.20 -26.39
N THR A 63 -17.07 -5.62 -27.22
CA THR A 63 -18.43 -5.23 -26.84
C THR A 63 -19.39 -6.40 -26.64
N ARG A 64 -18.96 -7.63 -26.94
CA ARG A 64 -19.81 -8.81 -26.87
C ARG A 64 -20.18 -9.17 -25.44
N THR A 65 -21.34 -9.78 -25.31
CA THR A 65 -21.86 -10.26 -24.02
C THR A 65 -22.19 -11.75 -24.01
N SER A 66 -22.05 -12.42 -25.16
CA SER A 66 -22.32 -13.85 -25.37
C SER A 66 -21.47 -14.42 -26.51
N MET A 67 -21.33 -15.75 -26.51
CA MET A 67 -20.80 -16.56 -27.61
C MET A 67 -21.65 -16.42 -28.87
N PHE A 68 -21.14 -16.82 -30.04
CA PHE A 68 -21.90 -16.73 -31.29
C PHE A 68 -23.10 -17.68 -31.24
N SER A 69 -22.87 -18.91 -30.79
CA SER A 69 -23.91 -19.83 -30.38
C SER A 69 -23.41 -20.65 -29.20
N TYR A 70 -23.80 -20.24 -28.01
CA TYR A 70 -23.47 -20.91 -26.76
C TYR A 70 -23.96 -22.36 -26.74
N LEU A 71 -23.11 -23.29 -26.32
CA LEU A 71 -23.48 -24.69 -26.11
C LEU A 71 -23.59 -25.00 -24.61
N LEU A 72 -22.51 -24.81 -23.86
CA LEU A 72 -22.45 -25.13 -22.44
C LEU A 72 -21.30 -24.39 -21.76
N SER A 73 -21.43 -24.16 -20.47
CA SER A 73 -20.33 -23.78 -19.60
C SER A 73 -20.40 -24.58 -18.31
N VAL A 74 -19.23 -24.85 -17.74
CA VAL A 74 -19.05 -25.67 -16.54
C VAL A 74 -18.19 -24.90 -15.55
N ASN A 75 -18.53 -24.97 -14.26
CA ASN A 75 -17.71 -24.36 -13.21
C ASN A 75 -16.30 -24.97 -13.22
N ALA A 76 -15.29 -24.11 -13.21
CA ALA A 76 -13.90 -24.50 -13.30
C ALA A 76 -13.31 -24.77 -11.91
N THR A 77 -12.36 -25.69 -11.85
CA THR A 77 -11.59 -26.01 -10.65
C THR A 77 -10.19 -25.42 -10.75
N LEU A 78 -9.69 -24.86 -9.64
CA LEU A 78 -8.34 -24.29 -9.56
C LEU A 78 -7.30 -25.38 -9.86
N VAL A 79 -6.38 -25.06 -10.77
CA VAL A 79 -5.17 -25.86 -11.04
C VAL A 79 -4.00 -25.23 -10.32
N GLU A 80 -3.79 -23.93 -10.55
CA GLU A 80 -2.73 -23.17 -9.88
C GLU A 80 -3.08 -21.68 -9.80
N LEU A 81 -2.50 -21.02 -8.81
CA LEU A 81 -2.45 -19.56 -8.67
C LEU A 81 -1.00 -19.21 -8.34
N VAL A 82 -0.36 -18.44 -9.23
CA VAL A 82 1.07 -18.17 -9.17
C VAL A 82 1.30 -16.67 -9.28
N TYR A 83 2.16 -16.15 -8.42
CA TYR A 83 2.64 -14.77 -8.49
C TYR A 83 4.09 -14.79 -8.99
N ASP A 84 4.26 -14.68 -10.32
CA ASP A 84 5.55 -14.85 -11.00
C ASP A 84 6.57 -13.78 -10.60
N THR A 85 6.12 -12.53 -10.43
CA THR A 85 6.94 -11.38 -10.01
C THR A 85 6.14 -10.46 -9.10
N PRO A 86 6.72 -9.38 -8.54
CA PRO A 86 5.95 -8.38 -7.82
C PRO A 86 4.83 -7.72 -8.64
N THR A 87 4.95 -7.73 -9.97
CA THR A 87 4.03 -7.06 -10.89
C THR A 87 3.27 -8.02 -11.79
N THR A 88 3.57 -9.32 -11.79
CA THR A 88 2.93 -10.29 -12.69
C THR A 88 2.47 -11.53 -11.94
N GLY A 89 1.35 -12.10 -12.38
CA GLY A 89 0.88 -13.39 -11.91
C GLY A 89 -0.14 -14.00 -12.86
N HIS A 90 -0.51 -15.24 -12.59
CA HIS A 90 -1.52 -15.94 -13.37
C HIS A 90 -2.33 -16.92 -12.52
N VAL A 91 -3.52 -17.22 -13.00
CA VAL A 91 -4.39 -18.26 -12.46
C VAL A 91 -4.77 -19.23 -13.57
N THR A 92 -4.54 -20.52 -13.35
CA THR A 92 -4.99 -21.59 -14.23
C THR A 92 -6.14 -22.32 -13.56
N LYS A 93 -7.27 -22.45 -14.26
CA LYS A 93 -8.36 -23.34 -13.85
C LYS A 93 -8.70 -24.27 -15.00
N LYS A 94 -9.36 -25.39 -14.67
CA LYS A 94 -9.77 -26.38 -15.66
C LYS A 94 -11.23 -26.78 -15.56
N VAL A 95 -11.77 -27.27 -16.66
CA VAL A 95 -13.02 -28.03 -16.71
C VAL A 95 -12.80 -29.33 -17.46
N VAL A 96 -13.60 -30.35 -17.13
CA VAL A 96 -13.68 -31.59 -17.90
C VAL A 96 -15.10 -31.72 -18.42
N PHE A 97 -15.26 -31.73 -19.74
CA PHE A 97 -16.53 -32.04 -20.40
C PHE A 97 -16.61 -33.56 -20.60
N SER A 98 -17.57 -34.18 -19.91
CA SER A 98 -17.79 -35.62 -19.99
C SER A 98 -18.36 -36.06 -21.35
N GLU A 99 -18.47 -37.37 -21.55
CA GLU A 99 -19.03 -38.00 -22.75
C GLU A 99 -20.44 -37.50 -23.12
N THR A 100 -21.24 -37.06 -22.15
CA THR A 100 -22.63 -36.64 -22.40
C THR A 100 -22.79 -35.13 -22.55
N GLN A 101 -21.74 -34.36 -22.28
CA GLN A 101 -21.81 -32.91 -22.20
C GLN A 101 -21.36 -32.24 -23.50
N ALA A 102 -22.20 -31.33 -23.99
CA ALA A 102 -21.91 -30.45 -25.13
C ALA A 102 -21.41 -31.18 -26.38
N ASN A 103 -21.95 -32.36 -26.70
CA ASN A 103 -21.63 -33.04 -27.95
C ASN A 103 -22.07 -32.19 -29.15
N GLY A 104 -21.23 -32.17 -30.19
CA GLY A 104 -21.42 -31.33 -31.37
C GLY A 104 -20.13 -30.65 -31.81
N VAL A 105 -20.30 -29.58 -32.57
CA VAL A 105 -19.22 -28.83 -33.22
C VAL A 105 -18.80 -27.68 -32.33
N TRP A 106 -17.53 -27.62 -31.93
CA TRP A 106 -16.98 -26.52 -31.15
C TRP A 106 -16.04 -25.69 -32.02
N THR A 107 -16.20 -24.37 -32.00
CA THR A 107 -15.30 -23.44 -32.71
C THR A 107 -14.84 -22.29 -31.82
N GLU A 108 -15.48 -22.10 -30.66
CA GLU A 108 -15.22 -20.99 -29.76
C GLU A 108 -15.19 -21.46 -28.30
N VAL A 109 -14.38 -20.75 -27.50
CA VAL A 109 -14.20 -20.98 -26.07
C VAL A 109 -14.13 -19.64 -25.34
N GLY A 110 -14.49 -19.62 -24.06
CA GLY A 110 -14.45 -18.40 -23.27
C GLY A 110 -14.42 -18.64 -21.77
N VAL A 111 -13.88 -17.67 -21.04
CA VAL A 111 -13.99 -17.60 -19.58
C VAL A 111 -15.28 -16.88 -19.20
N PHE A 112 -15.95 -17.39 -18.17
CA PHE A 112 -17.21 -16.87 -17.66
C PHE A 112 -17.12 -16.53 -16.18
N TYR A 113 -17.81 -15.45 -15.80
CA TYR A 113 -18.04 -15.05 -14.40
C TYR A 113 -18.82 -16.10 -13.61
N SER A 114 -19.69 -16.87 -14.28
CA SER A 114 -20.46 -17.98 -13.70
C SER A 114 -20.94 -18.91 -14.82
N ALA A 115 -21.32 -20.14 -14.52
CA ALA A 115 -21.90 -21.02 -15.53
C ALA A 115 -23.23 -20.46 -16.06
N GLY A 116 -23.31 -20.26 -17.37
CA GLY A 116 -24.50 -19.80 -18.09
C GLY A 116 -24.14 -18.95 -19.32
N SER A 117 -25.04 -18.90 -20.29
CA SER A 117 -24.82 -18.17 -21.56
C SER A 117 -24.64 -16.65 -21.39
N GLY A 118 -25.17 -16.11 -20.30
CA GLY A 118 -25.20 -14.69 -20.00
C GLY A 118 -24.02 -14.18 -19.17
N TYR A 119 -22.90 -14.90 -19.05
CA TYR A 119 -21.78 -14.51 -18.17
C TYR A 119 -20.42 -14.46 -18.84
N LEU A 120 -20.37 -14.43 -20.18
CA LEU A 120 -19.12 -14.40 -20.94
C LEU A 120 -18.27 -13.17 -20.56
N GLY A 121 -17.03 -13.42 -20.13
CA GLY A 121 -16.04 -12.40 -19.81
C GLY A 121 -14.91 -12.32 -20.85
N THR A 122 -14.56 -13.44 -21.47
CA THR A 122 -13.50 -13.49 -22.46
C THR A 122 -13.89 -14.39 -23.63
N HIS A 123 -13.41 -14.11 -24.85
CA HIS A 123 -13.86 -14.83 -26.04
C HIS A 123 -12.73 -15.11 -27.04
N ALA A 124 -12.63 -16.37 -27.46
CA ALA A 124 -11.61 -16.86 -28.39
C ALA A 124 -12.21 -17.81 -29.44
N PHE A 125 -11.57 -17.88 -30.60
CA PHE A 125 -11.71 -19.01 -31.51
C PHE A 125 -10.70 -20.09 -31.17
N ILE A 126 -11.09 -21.35 -31.33
CA ILE A 126 -10.18 -22.50 -31.17
C ILE A 126 -9.26 -22.57 -32.39
N THR A 127 -7.97 -22.70 -32.17
CA THR A 127 -6.95 -22.77 -33.22
C THR A 127 -6.05 -24.00 -33.08
N ASP A 128 -5.41 -24.39 -34.18
CA ASP A 128 -4.30 -25.35 -34.17
C ASP A 128 -3.00 -24.69 -33.64
N SER A 129 -1.91 -25.46 -33.64
CA SER A 129 -0.58 -24.99 -33.24
C SER A 129 -0.04 -23.83 -34.10
N GLU A 130 -0.50 -23.70 -35.34
CA GLU A 130 -0.08 -22.70 -36.32
C GLU A 130 -0.94 -21.42 -36.24
N GLY A 131 -1.99 -21.42 -35.42
CA GLY A 131 -2.89 -20.28 -35.22
C GLY A 131 -4.06 -20.24 -36.20
N ASN A 132 -4.25 -21.28 -37.01
CA ASN A 132 -5.41 -21.36 -37.89
C ASN A 132 -6.63 -21.76 -37.07
N THR A 133 -7.78 -21.11 -37.29
CA THR A 133 -9.04 -21.51 -36.65
C THR A 133 -9.43 -22.92 -37.07
N ILE A 134 -9.76 -23.77 -36.09
CA ILE A 134 -10.17 -25.15 -36.30
C ILE A 134 -11.54 -25.42 -35.68
N THR A 135 -12.08 -26.57 -36.07
CA THR A 135 -13.32 -27.11 -35.52
C THR A 135 -13.01 -28.37 -34.71
N VAL A 136 -13.49 -28.41 -33.46
CA VAL A 136 -13.44 -29.60 -32.63
C VAL A 136 -14.80 -30.30 -32.67
N ASN A 137 -14.85 -31.48 -33.29
CA ASN A 137 -16.05 -32.31 -33.30
C ASN A 137 -16.08 -33.19 -32.05
N LYS A 138 -16.83 -32.76 -31.03
CA LYS A 138 -17.02 -33.54 -29.81
C LYS A 138 -18.12 -34.58 -29.97
N THR A 139 -17.77 -35.84 -29.75
CA THR A 139 -18.68 -36.98 -29.71
C THR A 139 -18.83 -37.51 -28.29
N ASN A 140 -19.69 -38.52 -28.11
CA ASN A 140 -19.82 -39.23 -26.84
C ASN A 140 -18.63 -40.14 -26.50
N THR A 141 -17.66 -40.31 -27.39
CA THR A 141 -16.40 -41.00 -27.08
C THR A 141 -15.29 -40.02 -26.71
N LYS A 142 -15.48 -38.71 -26.93
CA LYS A 142 -14.46 -37.71 -26.66
C LYS A 142 -14.71 -37.02 -25.32
N ILE A 143 -13.77 -37.17 -24.41
CA ILE A 143 -13.69 -36.40 -23.15
C ILE A 143 -12.73 -35.24 -23.40
N ILE A 144 -13.16 -34.01 -23.10
CA ILE A 144 -12.35 -32.82 -23.38
C ILE A 144 -12.04 -32.11 -22.08
N THR A 145 -10.75 -31.94 -21.79
CA THR A 145 -10.26 -31.11 -20.68
C THR A 145 -9.82 -29.78 -21.26
N ILE A 146 -10.30 -28.67 -20.69
CA ILE A 146 -9.84 -27.34 -21.05
C ILE A 146 -9.17 -26.73 -19.82
N TYR A 147 -7.91 -26.34 -19.97
CA TYR A 147 -7.20 -25.46 -19.06
C TYR A 147 -7.34 -24.05 -19.62
N ALA A 148 -7.74 -23.09 -18.79
CA ALA A 148 -7.67 -21.69 -19.15
C ALA A 148 -6.81 -20.96 -18.12
N THR A 149 -5.89 -20.15 -18.62
CA THR A 149 -4.94 -19.38 -17.81
C THR A 149 -5.16 -17.90 -18.07
N ILE A 150 -5.46 -17.14 -17.02
CA ILE A 150 -5.53 -15.68 -17.05
C ILE A 150 -4.22 -15.13 -16.49
N TYR A 151 -3.58 -14.25 -17.26
CA TYR A 151 -2.38 -13.53 -16.86
C TYR A 151 -2.73 -12.09 -16.53
N ALA A 152 -2.15 -11.58 -15.44
CA ALA A 152 -2.23 -10.19 -15.03
C ALA A 152 -0.83 -9.59 -14.92
N GLU A 153 -0.67 -8.37 -15.44
CA GLU A 153 0.54 -7.56 -15.31
C GLU A 153 0.17 -6.16 -14.83
N LEU A 154 0.83 -5.71 -13.76
CA LEU A 154 0.81 -4.33 -13.29
C LEU A 154 1.87 -3.55 -14.04
N LEU A 155 1.43 -2.51 -14.73
CA LEU A 155 2.30 -1.59 -15.44
C LEU A 155 2.75 -0.47 -14.50
N SER A 156 3.91 0.13 -14.81
CA SER A 156 4.43 1.27 -14.06
C SER A 156 3.37 2.37 -13.91
N PRO A 157 3.28 3.01 -12.72
CA PRO A 157 2.34 4.09 -12.49
C PRO A 157 2.59 5.24 -13.47
N SER A 158 1.53 5.96 -13.86
CA SER A 158 1.70 7.10 -14.76
C SER A 158 2.21 8.39 -14.08
N ALA A 159 2.29 8.40 -12.74
CA ALA A 159 2.84 9.50 -11.95
C ALA A 159 3.12 9.06 -10.50
N GLY A 160 4.08 9.71 -9.84
CA GLY A 160 4.42 9.53 -8.42
C GLY A 160 5.35 8.35 -8.11
N ASN A 161 5.87 8.31 -6.89
CA ASN A 161 6.57 7.14 -6.35
C ASN A 161 5.52 6.10 -5.96
N HIS A 162 5.57 4.89 -6.51
CA HIS A 162 4.59 3.85 -6.20
C HIS A 162 5.27 2.61 -5.64
N ILE A 163 4.77 2.16 -4.49
CA ILE A 163 5.16 0.88 -3.91
C ILE A 163 4.26 -0.19 -4.45
N ILE A 164 4.86 -1.21 -5.05
CA ILE A 164 4.17 -2.42 -5.42
C ILE A 164 4.61 -3.51 -4.44
N TYR A 165 3.63 -4.11 -3.77
CA TYR A 165 3.86 -5.26 -2.91
C TYR A 165 4.24 -6.48 -3.77
N SER A 166 5.08 -7.37 -3.24
CA SER A 166 5.58 -8.51 -4.00
C SER A 166 4.73 -9.76 -3.83
N GLY A 167 4.52 -10.51 -4.92
CA GLY A 167 3.97 -11.87 -4.84
C GLY A 167 2.53 -11.90 -4.34
N SER A 168 2.22 -12.89 -3.48
CA SER A 168 0.92 -13.08 -2.84
C SER A 168 0.53 -11.98 -1.84
N TYR A 169 1.41 -11.02 -1.59
CA TYR A 169 1.09 -9.84 -0.80
C TYR A 169 0.55 -8.68 -1.64
N ASN A 170 0.60 -8.80 -2.97
CA ASN A 170 0.04 -7.78 -3.85
C ASN A 170 -1.47 -7.92 -3.95
N LEU A 171 -2.22 -7.11 -3.20
CA LEU A 171 -3.68 -7.17 -3.20
C LEU A 171 -4.28 -6.81 -4.57
N LEU A 172 -3.59 -6.02 -5.39
CA LEU A 172 -4.06 -5.76 -6.77
C LEU A 172 -4.01 -7.03 -7.62
N LEU A 173 -2.92 -7.80 -7.55
CA LEU A 173 -2.82 -9.06 -8.28
C LEU A 173 -3.81 -10.10 -7.74
N ARG A 174 -3.97 -10.18 -6.43
CA ARG A 174 -4.94 -11.06 -5.77
C ARG A 174 -6.38 -10.78 -6.24
N ASP A 175 -6.81 -9.52 -6.20
CA ASP A 175 -8.13 -9.07 -6.69
C ASP A 175 -8.36 -9.48 -8.15
N LEU A 176 -7.31 -9.47 -8.98
CA LEU A 176 -7.39 -9.80 -10.40
C LEU A 176 -7.42 -11.31 -10.66
N LEU A 177 -6.70 -12.09 -9.85
CA LEU A 177 -6.33 -13.47 -10.15
C LEU A 177 -7.07 -14.53 -9.35
N ASP A 178 -8.06 -14.18 -8.52
CA ASP A 178 -9.12 -15.07 -7.97
C ASP A 178 -9.39 -14.88 -6.46
N GLU A 179 -8.90 -13.81 -5.85
CA GLU A 179 -9.11 -13.56 -4.42
C GLU A 179 -10.11 -12.41 -4.19
N LYS A 180 -10.92 -12.54 -3.14
CA LYS A 180 -12.18 -11.81 -2.96
C LYS A 180 -11.97 -10.38 -2.45
N ASP A 181 -12.87 -9.49 -2.88
CA ASP A 181 -13.16 -8.14 -2.39
C ASP A 181 -12.67 -7.79 -0.99
N TYR A 182 -11.82 -6.78 -0.93
CA TYR A 182 -11.39 -6.11 0.28
C TYR A 182 -11.79 -4.63 0.20
N ASN A 183 -12.27 -4.05 1.31
CA ASN A 183 -12.52 -2.60 1.31
C ASN A 183 -11.18 -1.87 1.18
N PHE A 184 -11.20 -0.58 0.84
CA PHE A 184 -9.99 0.25 0.87
C PHE A 184 -9.84 0.94 2.22
N LEU A 185 -8.63 0.92 2.76
CA LEU A 185 -8.18 1.76 3.86
C LEU A 185 -6.94 2.57 3.44
N PHE A 186 -6.90 3.83 3.85
CA PHE A 186 -5.70 4.64 3.80
C PHE A 186 -4.96 4.59 5.13
N PHE A 187 -3.66 4.28 5.08
CA PHE A 187 -2.75 4.45 6.18
C PHE A 187 -1.80 5.64 5.91
N LEU A 188 -1.49 6.41 6.95
CA LEU A 188 -0.53 7.51 6.89
C LEU A 188 0.73 7.12 7.65
N SER A 189 1.88 7.08 6.99
CA SER A 189 3.15 6.80 7.65
C SER A 189 3.90 8.09 7.97
N ALA A 190 4.48 8.14 9.17
CA ALA A 190 5.37 9.22 9.58
C ALA A 190 6.84 8.92 9.27
N LEU A 191 7.15 7.68 8.88
CA LEU A 191 8.50 7.20 8.68
C LEU A 191 8.65 6.54 7.32
N LYS A 192 9.89 6.45 6.85
CA LYS A 192 10.23 5.75 5.61
C LYS A 192 11.24 4.66 5.89
N THR A 193 11.18 3.59 5.12
CA THR A 193 12.22 2.57 5.08
C THR A 193 13.51 3.13 4.48
N VAL A 194 14.61 2.38 4.61
CA VAL A 194 15.89 2.71 3.96
C VAL A 194 15.81 2.79 2.43
N SER A 195 14.85 2.11 1.81
CA SER A 195 14.58 2.18 0.38
C SER A 195 13.72 3.39 -0.01
N GLY A 196 13.25 4.18 0.96
CA GLY A 196 12.47 5.40 0.72
C GLY A 196 10.96 5.19 0.70
N GLU A 197 10.45 4.02 1.06
CA GLU A 197 9.03 3.66 1.06
C GLU A 197 8.37 3.98 2.41
N PRO A 198 7.07 4.41 2.52
CA PRO A 198 6.39 4.46 3.80
C PRO A 198 6.61 3.20 4.63
N SER A 199 7.01 3.41 5.87
CA SER A 199 7.08 2.34 6.86
C SER A 199 5.68 1.83 7.17
N LEU A 200 5.55 0.51 7.27
CA LEU A 200 4.32 -0.17 7.63
C LEU A 200 4.20 -0.38 9.14
N LEU A 201 5.32 -0.58 9.86
CA LEU A 201 5.32 -0.69 11.32
C LEU A 201 4.87 0.61 12.00
N PHE A 202 5.05 1.75 11.33
CA PHE A 202 4.76 3.09 11.86
C PHE A 202 3.67 3.82 11.06
N ALA A 203 2.74 3.07 10.44
CA ALA A 203 1.64 3.60 9.64
C ALA A 203 0.32 3.67 10.41
N HIS A 204 -0.38 4.81 10.31
CA HIS A 204 -1.60 5.10 11.06
C HIS A 204 -2.84 4.78 10.22
N SER A 205 -3.68 3.84 10.65
CA SER A 205 -5.03 3.69 10.10
C SER A 205 -5.97 4.72 10.73
N ASN A 206 -6.59 5.56 9.90
CA ASN A 206 -7.92 6.06 10.23
C ASN A 206 -8.90 5.29 9.38
N LEU A 207 -9.87 4.65 10.04
CA LEU A 207 -10.93 3.86 9.43
C LEU A 207 -11.86 4.75 8.61
N HIS A 208 -11.39 5.22 7.46
CA HIS A 208 -12.28 5.48 6.36
C HIS A 208 -12.37 4.16 5.62
N ASN A 209 -13.33 3.31 5.98
CA ASN A 209 -13.78 2.26 5.07
C ASN A 209 -14.29 2.99 3.83
N ILE A 210 -13.46 3.02 2.81
CA ILE A 210 -13.81 3.77 1.62
C ILE A 210 -14.46 2.80 0.65
N SER A 211 -15.75 3.02 0.43
CA SER A 211 -16.47 2.32 -0.62
C SER A 211 -15.78 2.54 -1.96
N ARG A 212 -15.55 1.44 -2.67
CA ARG A 212 -15.14 1.44 -4.07
C ARG A 212 -16.26 2.04 -4.91
N THR A 213 -15.90 3.01 -5.75
CA THR A 213 -16.79 3.56 -6.78
C THR A 213 -16.38 2.96 -8.12
N ASN A 214 -17.32 2.24 -8.74
CA ASN A 214 -17.10 1.47 -9.95
C ASN A 214 -17.45 2.30 -11.19
N ASP A 215 -16.52 2.39 -12.15
CA ASP A 215 -16.72 3.06 -13.44
C ASP A 215 -16.31 2.10 -14.57
N SER A 216 -17.22 1.17 -14.87
CA SER A 216 -17.01 0.13 -15.89
C SER A 216 -16.85 0.70 -17.28
N ALA A 217 -17.53 1.81 -17.60
CA ALA A 217 -17.44 2.49 -18.89
C ALA A 217 -16.02 3.00 -19.17
N ASN A 218 -15.33 3.48 -18.14
CA ASN A 218 -13.94 3.94 -18.25
C ASN A 218 -12.91 2.90 -17.75
N LYS A 219 -13.33 1.66 -17.51
CA LYS A 219 -12.49 0.56 -17.03
C LYS A 219 -11.65 0.96 -15.80
N ARG A 220 -12.27 1.62 -14.83
CA ARG A 220 -11.57 2.10 -13.61
C ARG A 220 -12.41 1.97 -12.36
N CYS A 221 -11.76 1.91 -11.21
CA CYS A 221 -12.41 2.12 -9.92
C CYS A 221 -11.69 3.21 -9.12
N THR A 222 -12.43 3.93 -8.30
CA THR A 222 -11.90 4.96 -7.40
C THR A 222 -12.33 4.72 -5.98
N THR A 223 -11.56 5.24 -5.03
CA THR A 223 -12.01 5.39 -3.65
C THR A 223 -12.87 6.66 -3.56
N ALA A 224 -13.86 6.72 -2.67
CA ALA A 224 -14.41 8.00 -2.24
C ALA A 224 -13.29 8.92 -1.70
N LEU A 225 -13.54 10.23 -1.71
CA LEU A 225 -12.61 11.21 -1.15
C LEU A 225 -12.55 11.05 0.38
N ALA A 226 -11.38 10.68 0.90
CA ALA A 226 -11.13 10.54 2.33
C ALA A 226 -10.47 11.81 2.88
N ARG A 227 -11.11 12.46 3.85
CA ARG A 227 -10.60 13.70 4.46
C ARG A 227 -9.97 13.42 5.82
N PHE A 228 -8.68 13.68 5.93
CA PHE A 228 -7.92 13.63 7.18
C PHE A 228 -7.83 15.04 7.78
N VAL A 229 -8.67 15.28 8.79
CA VAL A 229 -8.68 16.51 9.58
C VAL A 229 -7.63 16.48 10.71
N THR A 230 -7.55 17.55 11.49
CA THR A 230 -6.59 17.73 12.61
C THR A 230 -6.81 16.82 13.81
N THR A 231 -7.77 15.89 13.78
CA THR A 231 -7.97 14.88 14.83
C THR A 231 -7.51 13.49 14.39
N ALA A 232 -6.99 13.35 13.17
CA ALA A 232 -6.77 12.06 12.53
C ALA A 232 -5.37 11.99 11.91
N GLY A 233 -4.42 11.29 12.54
CA GLY A 233 -3.06 11.07 12.02
C GLY A 233 -2.19 12.33 11.96
N ASN A 234 -2.05 13.05 13.07
CA ASN A 234 -1.38 14.36 13.14
C ASN A 234 0.15 14.31 13.18
N SER A 235 0.74 13.13 13.06
CA SER A 235 2.18 12.96 12.90
C SER A 235 2.65 13.54 11.56
N PRO A 236 3.96 13.83 11.40
CA PRO A 236 4.53 14.32 10.15
C PRO A 236 4.25 13.36 8.99
N VAL A 237 3.21 13.60 8.19
CA VAL A 237 2.81 12.65 7.15
C VAL A 237 3.86 12.65 6.05
N ARG A 238 4.58 11.53 5.94
CA ARG A 238 5.69 11.32 5.00
C ARG A 238 5.43 10.18 4.02
N GLY A 239 4.34 9.44 4.19
CA GLY A 239 3.86 8.50 3.19
C GLY A 239 2.41 8.12 3.39
N ILE A 240 1.84 7.58 2.32
CA ILE A 240 0.43 7.20 2.20
C ILE A 240 0.42 5.76 1.66
N ILE A 241 -0.34 4.89 2.30
CA ILE A 241 -0.50 3.49 1.90
C ILE A 241 -1.98 3.23 1.66
N LEU A 242 -2.29 2.54 0.57
CA LEU A 242 -3.60 1.98 0.27
C LEU A 242 -3.54 0.48 0.57
N SER A 243 -4.31 0.03 1.54
CA SER A 243 -4.38 -1.38 1.93
C SER A 243 -5.85 -1.81 2.10
N GLU A 244 -6.05 -3.06 2.48
CA GLU A 244 -7.36 -3.70 2.68
C GLU A 244 -8.08 -3.18 3.92
N GLY A 245 -9.41 -3.17 3.87
CA GLY A 245 -10.32 -2.73 4.91
C GLY A 245 -11.40 -3.73 5.35
N ALA A 246 -11.57 -3.75 6.66
CA ALA A 246 -12.70 -4.20 7.48
C ALA A 246 -12.80 -5.69 7.89
N GLY A 247 -13.08 -5.87 9.19
CA GLY A 247 -14.03 -6.88 9.65
C GLY A 247 -13.44 -8.23 10.07
N GLN A 248 -12.52 -8.21 11.04
CA GLN A 248 -11.89 -9.37 11.66
C GLN A 248 -10.79 -10.00 10.80
N THR A 249 -9.60 -10.16 11.39
CA THR A 249 -8.42 -10.85 10.82
C THR A 249 -7.71 -10.08 9.69
N PHE A 250 -6.84 -9.14 10.09
CA PHE A 250 -5.89 -8.49 9.18
C PHE A 250 -4.87 -9.51 8.66
N TYR A 251 -4.99 -10.01 7.45
CA TYR A 251 -3.96 -10.90 6.90
C TYR A 251 -2.74 -10.09 6.41
N SER A 252 -1.90 -9.71 7.37
CA SER A 252 -0.57 -9.12 7.23
C SER A 252 -0.51 -7.71 6.61
N THR A 253 0.15 -6.78 7.30
CA THR A 253 0.61 -5.49 6.73
C THR A 253 1.64 -5.67 5.62
N ARG A 254 2.09 -6.90 5.36
CA ARG A 254 2.86 -7.21 4.15
C ARG A 254 2.00 -7.07 2.90
N SER A 255 0.66 -7.10 3.01
CA SER A 255 -0.23 -6.94 1.86
C SER A 255 -0.79 -5.53 1.70
N GLY A 256 -0.87 -5.07 0.47
CA GLY A 256 -1.59 -3.84 0.15
C GLY A 256 -1.82 -3.66 -1.34
N TYR A 257 -2.62 -2.64 -1.66
CA TYR A 257 -2.86 -2.22 -3.03
C TYR A 257 -1.76 -1.30 -3.56
N GLY A 258 -1.02 -0.65 -2.67
CA GLY A 258 0.17 0.12 -2.99
C GLY A 258 0.37 1.28 -2.03
N GLY A 259 1.33 2.15 -2.32
CA GLY A 259 1.61 3.31 -1.49
C GLY A 259 2.53 4.31 -2.17
N THR A 260 2.78 5.43 -1.50
CA THR A 260 3.66 6.49 -1.98
C THR A 260 4.33 7.22 -0.81
N SER A 261 5.54 7.73 -1.06
CA SER A 261 6.32 8.55 -0.13
C SER A 261 6.33 10.00 -0.55
N LEU A 262 6.17 10.91 0.41
CA LEU A 262 6.34 12.35 0.26
C LEU A 262 7.79 12.75 0.56
N PRO A 263 8.41 13.69 -0.18
CA PRO A 263 7.82 14.47 -1.25
C PRO A 263 7.63 13.70 -2.56
N ILE A 264 6.64 14.15 -3.34
CA ILE A 264 6.36 13.68 -4.69
C ILE A 264 6.47 14.88 -5.63
N THR A 265 7.44 14.83 -6.55
CA THR A 265 7.64 15.86 -7.59
C THR A 265 6.34 16.15 -8.33
N GLY A 266 6.00 17.44 -8.46
CA GLY A 266 4.78 17.88 -9.13
C GLY A 266 3.46 17.65 -8.37
N ILE A 267 3.49 17.08 -7.15
CA ILE A 267 2.31 16.92 -6.28
C ILE A 267 2.51 17.63 -4.94
N PHE A 268 3.58 17.28 -4.23
CA PHE A 268 3.95 17.89 -2.94
C PHE A 268 5.45 17.77 -2.75
N GLU A 269 6.19 18.85 -2.90
CA GLU A 269 7.65 18.86 -2.74
C GLU A 269 8.08 19.36 -1.37
N LYS A 270 7.38 20.38 -0.89
CA LYS A 270 7.57 21.01 0.41
C LYS A 270 6.39 21.94 0.70
N GLN A 271 6.30 22.37 1.94
CA GLN A 271 5.46 23.49 2.34
C GLN A 271 6.36 24.61 2.86
N ASP A 272 6.28 25.76 2.21
CA ASP A 272 6.99 26.97 2.61
C ASP A 272 6.12 27.80 3.55
N TYR A 273 6.74 28.24 4.65
CA TYR A 273 6.17 29.18 5.59
C TYR A 273 6.88 30.52 5.45
N THR A 274 6.11 31.61 5.46
CA THR A 274 6.63 32.97 5.35
C THR A 274 6.08 33.82 6.47
N ASN A 275 6.92 34.72 7.00
CA ASN A 275 6.62 35.69 8.04
C ASN A 275 5.92 35.07 9.26
N VAL A 276 6.38 33.88 9.68
CA VAL A 276 5.84 33.19 10.85
C VAL A 276 6.26 33.93 12.10
N ALA A 277 5.30 34.32 12.94
CA ALA A 277 5.60 34.93 14.23
C ALA A 277 6.28 33.92 15.15
N VAL A 278 7.49 34.25 15.62
CA VAL A 278 8.28 33.42 16.55
C VAL A 278 8.19 34.00 17.96
N GLY A 279 8.28 35.33 18.10
CA GLY A 279 8.26 35.98 19.40
C GLY A 279 8.46 37.48 19.33
N THR A 280 8.66 38.08 20.50
CA THR A 280 9.01 39.50 20.65
C THR A 280 10.19 39.59 21.60
N GLY A 281 11.22 40.34 21.21
CA GLY A 281 12.39 40.56 22.07
C GLY A 281 12.03 41.32 23.35
N ASP A 282 12.68 40.98 24.44
CA ASP A 282 12.61 41.67 25.74
C ASP A 282 13.95 42.31 26.14
N GLY A 283 14.99 42.15 25.30
CA GLY A 283 16.35 42.60 25.56
C GLY A 283 17.18 41.66 26.46
N VAL A 284 16.66 40.49 26.84
CA VAL A 284 17.32 39.53 27.74
C VAL A 284 17.29 38.11 27.19
N GLU A 285 16.12 37.62 26.78
CA GLU A 285 15.91 36.27 26.26
C GLU A 285 16.62 36.09 24.91
N THR A 286 17.33 34.97 24.77
CA THR A 286 18.04 34.61 23.54
C THR A 286 17.38 33.45 22.81
N ASP A 287 16.56 32.66 23.50
CA ASP A 287 16.01 31.41 22.97
C ASP A 287 14.53 31.55 22.61
N PHE A 288 14.20 31.24 21.35
CA PHE A 288 12.85 31.35 20.82
C PHE A 288 12.44 30.09 20.06
N ASN A 289 11.32 29.48 20.44
CA ASN A 289 10.82 28.27 19.78
C ASN A 289 10.16 28.61 18.43
N LEU A 290 10.36 27.75 17.43
CA LEU A 290 9.53 27.81 16.22
C LEU A 290 8.14 27.24 16.51
N PRO A 291 7.06 27.83 15.97
CA PRO A 291 5.69 27.36 16.20
C PRO A 291 5.32 26.12 15.37
N VAL A 292 6.23 25.63 14.51
CA VAL A 292 6.05 24.43 13.68
C VAL A 292 7.18 23.46 13.98
N ALA A 293 6.83 22.18 14.17
CA ALA A 293 7.80 21.11 14.39
C ALA A 293 8.57 20.76 13.09
N TYR A 294 9.72 20.11 13.23
CA TYR A 294 10.50 19.51 12.13
C TYR A 294 10.76 20.43 10.91
N PRO A 295 11.23 21.68 11.10
CA PRO A 295 11.72 22.49 9.98
C PRO A 295 12.83 21.74 9.23
N MET A 296 12.83 21.85 7.90
CA MET A 296 13.87 21.31 7.05
C MET A 296 15.20 22.01 7.39
N SER A 297 16.23 21.21 7.67
CA SER A 297 17.55 21.70 8.05
C SER A 297 18.09 22.70 7.02
N SER A 298 18.49 23.89 7.49
CA SER A 298 19.06 24.97 6.67
C SER A 298 18.08 25.65 5.70
N SER A 299 16.77 25.47 5.89
CA SER A 299 15.73 26.21 5.14
C SER A 299 15.32 27.53 5.80
N GLU A 300 15.72 27.75 7.05
CA GLU A 300 15.30 28.86 7.89
C GLU A 300 15.98 30.18 7.54
N LYS A 301 15.18 31.25 7.56
CA LYS A 301 15.63 32.65 7.56
C LYS A 301 14.95 33.37 8.70
N ILE A 302 15.73 34.03 9.55
CA ILE A 302 15.24 34.69 10.76
C ILE A 302 15.31 36.20 10.59
N TYR A 303 14.25 36.89 11.00
CA TYR A 303 14.13 38.33 10.92
C TYR A 303 13.89 38.92 12.31
N VAL A 304 14.58 40.01 12.63
CA VAL A 304 14.36 40.80 13.85
C VAL A 304 14.06 42.24 13.46
N GLY A 305 12.88 42.74 13.81
CA GLY A 305 12.40 44.05 13.38
C GLY A 305 12.31 44.19 11.85
N GLY A 306 12.05 43.08 11.14
CA GLY A 306 12.00 43.02 9.68
C GLY A 306 13.35 42.93 8.97
N VAL A 307 14.47 42.86 9.70
CA VAL A 307 15.82 42.74 9.13
C VAL A 307 16.28 41.28 9.20
N GLU A 308 16.67 40.72 8.06
CA GLU A 308 17.22 39.35 7.98
C GLU A 308 18.51 39.22 8.78
N LYS A 309 18.62 38.12 9.51
CA LYS A 309 19.76 37.74 10.34
C LYS A 309 20.55 36.62 9.67
N THR A 310 21.84 36.60 9.92
CA THR A 310 22.77 35.63 9.32
C THR A 310 23.01 34.46 10.27
N ARG A 311 22.69 33.24 9.81
CA ARG A 311 22.95 32.02 10.58
C ARG A 311 24.44 31.86 10.86
N GLY A 312 24.78 31.44 12.09
CA GLY A 312 26.16 31.28 12.56
C GLY A 312 26.85 32.59 12.95
N VAL A 313 26.20 33.74 12.73
CA VAL A 313 26.70 35.07 13.13
C VAL A 313 25.75 35.72 14.12
N ASP A 314 24.51 35.93 13.71
CA ASP A 314 23.46 36.59 14.51
C ASP A 314 22.66 35.59 15.34
N TYR A 315 22.51 34.36 14.85
CA TYR A 315 21.79 33.29 15.54
C TYR A 315 22.36 31.91 15.21
N ALA A 316 22.16 30.97 16.12
CA ALA A 316 22.26 29.54 15.88
C ALA A 316 20.85 28.95 15.78
N MET A 317 20.65 28.06 14.81
CA MET A 317 19.45 27.24 14.77
C MET A 317 19.77 25.94 15.48
N ASN A 318 19.06 25.69 16.57
CA ASN A 318 19.19 24.46 17.27
C ASN A 318 17.96 23.59 16.98
N TYR A 319 18.19 22.51 16.26
CA TYR A 319 17.16 21.53 15.95
C TYR A 319 16.87 20.59 17.14
N GLY A 320 17.66 20.71 18.22
CA GLY A 320 17.05 21.28 19.42
C GLY A 320 17.82 21.31 20.75
N LYS A 321 17.09 21.60 21.83
CA LYS A 321 17.57 22.05 23.16
C LYS A 321 16.46 22.76 23.94
N GLY A 322 15.35 22.15 24.34
CA GLY A 322 14.24 22.87 24.99
C GLY A 322 13.08 21.92 25.34
N SER A 323 12.35 22.17 26.42
CA SER A 323 11.62 21.15 27.19
C SER A 323 10.12 20.99 26.88
N VAL A 324 9.66 21.15 25.64
CA VAL A 324 8.19 21.18 25.41
C VAL A 324 7.66 20.36 24.22
N LEU A 325 8.46 19.88 23.27
CA LEU A 325 7.95 19.06 22.15
C LEU A 325 8.83 17.85 21.81
N PRO A 326 8.25 16.70 21.43
CA PRO A 326 9.00 15.52 21.02
C PRO A 326 9.64 15.67 19.62
N LEU A 327 10.79 15.01 19.40
CA LEU A 327 11.46 14.91 18.10
C LEU A 327 10.72 14.06 17.08
N LEU A 328 9.83 13.19 17.53
CA LEU A 328 8.84 12.57 16.67
C LEU A 328 7.71 12.12 17.55
N ASP A 329 6.48 12.48 17.20
CA ASP A 329 5.29 11.87 17.80
C ASP A 329 4.51 11.11 16.74
N VAL A 330 4.58 9.79 16.83
CA VAL A 330 3.76 8.85 16.06
C VAL A 330 2.61 8.43 16.98
N THR A 331 1.48 9.13 16.92
CA THR A 331 0.31 8.82 17.75
C THR A 331 -0.81 8.23 16.92
N PHE A 332 -1.19 7.01 17.28
CA PHE A 332 -2.33 6.31 16.71
C PHE A 332 -3.58 6.51 17.58
N LEU A 333 -4.75 6.71 16.97
CA LEU A 333 -6.02 6.85 17.71
C LEU A 333 -6.34 5.57 18.50
N ASN A 334 -7.06 5.68 19.61
CA ASN A 334 -7.55 4.52 20.39
C ASN A 334 -8.46 3.55 19.59
N THR A 335 -8.75 3.83 18.33
CA THR A 335 -9.54 3.00 17.40
C THR A 335 -8.71 2.48 16.23
N CYS A 336 -7.39 2.74 16.20
CA CYS A 336 -6.52 2.20 15.17
C CYS A 336 -6.35 0.70 15.38
N TYR A 337 -6.56 -0.06 14.31
CA TYR A 337 -6.23 -1.47 14.26
C TYR A 337 -5.02 -1.60 13.34
N GLY A 338 -3.83 -1.57 13.90
CA GLY A 338 -2.57 -1.78 13.16
C GLY A 338 -2.11 -3.21 13.34
N SER A 339 -2.85 -4.19 12.83
CA SER A 339 -2.59 -5.59 13.16
C SER A 339 -1.46 -6.17 12.32
N PHE A 340 -0.42 -6.65 12.99
CA PHE A 340 0.63 -7.46 12.37
C PHE A 340 0.33 -8.95 12.56
N TYR A 341 -0.10 -9.62 11.49
CA TYR A 341 -0.17 -11.09 11.48
C TYR A 341 1.17 -11.68 11.04
N GLY A 342 1.66 -12.64 11.82
CA GLY A 342 2.78 -13.48 11.49
C GLY A 342 2.53 -14.90 12.00
N GLU A 343 3.21 -15.86 11.40
CA GLU A 343 3.25 -17.22 11.94
C GLU A 343 3.99 -17.20 13.28
N THR A 344 3.53 -17.99 14.24
CA THR A 344 4.16 -18.07 15.57
C THR A 344 5.64 -18.42 15.44
N GLY A 345 6.50 -17.64 16.09
CA GLY A 345 7.95 -17.79 16.01
C GLY A 345 8.61 -17.02 14.86
N VAL A 346 7.83 -16.32 14.02
CA VAL A 346 8.34 -15.35 13.04
C VAL A 346 8.46 -13.97 13.68
N PHE A 347 9.57 -13.28 13.41
CA PHE A 347 9.75 -11.88 13.77
C PHE A 347 9.47 -10.98 12.55
N LEU A 348 8.79 -9.87 12.77
CA LEU A 348 8.76 -8.77 11.81
C LEU A 348 9.89 -7.81 12.13
N GLU A 349 10.70 -7.51 11.12
CA GLU A 349 11.78 -6.53 11.20
C GLU A 349 11.55 -5.47 10.14
N GLU A 350 11.55 -4.21 10.54
CA GLU A 350 11.58 -3.09 9.62
C GLU A 350 12.65 -2.09 10.07
N VAL A 351 13.42 -1.62 9.10
CA VAL A 351 14.41 -0.56 9.30
C VAL A 351 13.92 0.72 8.66
N VAL A 352 13.87 1.77 9.46
CA VAL A 352 13.39 3.08 9.06
C VAL A 352 14.46 4.15 9.22
N VAL A 353 14.37 5.15 8.35
CA VAL A 353 15.14 6.38 8.42
C VAL A 353 14.36 7.36 9.28
N LEU A 354 14.96 7.82 10.37
CA LEU A 354 14.36 8.86 11.20
C LEU A 354 14.33 10.18 10.43
N PRO A 355 13.28 11.00 10.55
CA PRO A 355 13.13 12.19 9.73
C PRO A 355 14.06 13.30 10.21
N GLN A 356 14.59 14.12 9.31
CA GLN A 356 15.29 15.34 9.73
C GLN A 356 14.35 16.23 10.57
N PRO A 357 14.84 16.85 11.65
CA PRO A 357 16.23 16.81 12.16
C PRO A 357 16.55 15.62 13.09
N THR A 358 15.55 14.81 13.42
CA THR A 358 15.62 13.66 14.33
C THR A 358 16.64 12.64 13.86
N GLY A 359 17.65 12.38 14.70
CA GLY A 359 18.67 11.39 14.37
C GLY A 359 19.72 11.84 13.36
N TYR A 360 19.69 13.09 12.90
CA TYR A 360 20.72 13.65 12.02
C TYR A 360 21.43 14.84 12.65
N GLU A 361 20.64 15.80 13.13
CA GLU A 361 21.18 17.00 13.76
C GLU A 361 20.97 16.98 15.27
N THR A 362 20.11 16.08 15.76
CA THR A 362 19.71 16.02 17.16
C THR A 362 19.95 14.64 17.75
N GLU A 363 20.51 14.64 18.96
CA GLU A 363 20.68 13.44 19.78
C GLU A 363 19.32 12.91 20.25
N ILE A 364 19.14 11.59 20.14
CA ILE A 364 17.99 10.90 20.70
C ILE A 364 18.31 10.55 22.16
N ALA A 365 17.47 11.01 23.09
CA ALA A 365 17.64 10.79 24.51
C ALA A 365 16.78 9.65 25.05
N SER A 366 15.56 9.50 24.52
CA SER A 366 14.68 8.40 24.89
C SER A 366 13.67 8.07 23.81
N ILE A 367 13.15 6.84 23.87
CA ILE A 367 12.07 6.36 23.01
C ILE A 367 10.97 5.84 23.92
N TYR A 368 9.84 6.52 23.90
CA TYR A 368 8.62 6.07 24.55
C TYR A 368 7.78 5.26 23.58
N ILE A 369 7.24 4.13 24.03
CA ILE A 369 6.31 3.29 23.29
C ILE A 369 5.10 2.98 24.17
N LYS A 370 3.91 3.07 23.58
CA LYS A 370 2.65 2.63 24.16
C LYS A 370 2.01 1.55 23.30
N ASN A 371 1.51 0.48 23.91
CA ASN A 371 0.80 -0.58 23.21
C ASN A 371 -0.66 -0.23 22.90
N GLY A 372 -1.20 -0.87 21.87
CA GLY A 372 -2.56 -0.79 21.36
C GLY A 372 -3.69 -1.00 22.36
N PRO A 373 -4.92 -0.56 22.01
CA PRO A 373 -6.09 -0.65 22.85
C PRO A 373 -6.86 -1.98 22.78
N VAL A 374 -6.32 -3.00 22.11
CA VAL A 374 -7.01 -4.28 21.90
C VAL A 374 -6.54 -5.37 22.88
N ASN A 375 -7.43 -6.30 23.25
CA ASN A 375 -7.22 -7.38 24.24
C ASN A 375 -6.23 -8.49 23.80
N TYR A 376 -5.24 -8.16 22.97
CA TYR A 376 -4.29 -9.14 22.41
C TYR A 376 -2.88 -8.85 22.91
N SER A 377 -2.07 -9.90 23.03
CA SER A 377 -0.79 -9.81 23.73
C SER A 377 0.39 -9.77 22.80
N CYS A 378 1.07 -8.62 22.73
CA CYS A 378 2.39 -8.60 22.13
C CYS A 378 3.33 -9.44 22.98
N SER A 379 4.13 -10.28 22.33
CA SER A 379 5.09 -11.09 23.08
C SER A 379 6.34 -10.28 23.44
N ARG A 380 6.81 -9.39 22.53
CA ARG A 380 7.99 -8.53 22.70
C ARG A 380 8.27 -7.59 21.52
N TYR A 381 8.80 -6.39 21.80
CA TYR A 381 9.51 -5.51 20.86
C TYR A 381 10.98 -5.35 21.27
N ASP A 382 11.88 -5.41 20.29
CA ASP A 382 13.26 -4.93 20.41
C ASP A 382 13.45 -3.72 19.50
N ILE A 383 13.91 -2.61 20.10
CA ILE A 383 14.24 -1.39 19.36
C ILE A 383 15.75 -1.23 19.29
N TYR A 384 16.26 -1.09 18.07
CA TYR A 384 17.66 -0.80 17.82
C TYR A 384 17.82 0.54 17.13
N LEU A 385 18.94 1.20 17.40
CA LEU A 385 19.34 2.46 16.81
C LEU A 385 20.68 2.32 16.09
N SER A 386 20.89 3.07 15.01
CA SER A 386 22.12 3.04 14.23
C SER A 386 22.42 4.37 13.58
N LEU A 387 23.71 4.71 13.48
CA LEU A 387 24.22 5.86 12.74
C LEU A 387 24.36 5.56 11.23
N ASP A 388 24.62 4.30 10.89
CA ASP A 388 25.15 3.89 9.57
C ASP A 388 24.35 2.76 8.90
N ASN A 389 23.30 2.24 9.54
CA ASN A 389 22.51 1.09 9.10
C ASN A 389 23.30 -0.24 9.09
N ILE A 390 24.45 -0.28 9.77
CA ILE A 390 25.32 -1.46 9.86
C ILE A 390 25.52 -1.84 11.33
N ASN A 391 25.97 -0.88 12.13
CA ASN A 391 26.24 -1.03 13.55
C ASN A 391 25.00 -0.64 14.35
N TRP A 392 24.47 -1.59 15.13
CA TRP A 392 23.20 -1.44 15.85
C TRP A 392 23.42 -1.43 17.37
N VAL A 393 22.87 -0.40 18.03
CA VAL A 393 22.77 -0.31 19.49
C VAL A 393 21.36 -0.73 19.90
N LEU A 394 21.22 -1.67 20.84
CA LEU A 394 19.92 -2.00 21.41
C LEU A 394 19.48 -0.84 22.32
N ALA A 395 18.44 -0.13 21.92
CA ALA A 395 17.83 0.93 22.72
C ALA A 395 17.06 0.33 23.90
N GLY A 396 16.35 -0.76 23.66
CA GLY A 396 15.69 -1.51 24.71
C GLY A 396 14.80 -2.63 24.17
N THR A 397 14.35 -3.44 25.12
CA THR A 397 13.49 -4.60 24.90
C THR A 397 12.29 -4.48 25.82
N THR A 398 11.10 -4.74 25.30
CA THR A 398 9.94 -4.91 26.16
C THR A 398 9.99 -6.27 26.85
N SER A 399 9.67 -6.35 28.14
CA SER A 399 9.76 -7.59 28.93
C SER A 399 9.01 -8.76 28.28
N SER A 400 9.60 -9.95 28.30
CA SER A 400 8.98 -11.20 27.82
C SER A 400 7.82 -11.62 28.72
N GLY A 401 6.60 -11.53 28.22
CA GLY A 401 5.37 -11.87 28.91
C GLY A 401 4.21 -11.06 28.35
N THR A 402 2.99 -11.61 28.41
CA THR A 402 1.74 -11.04 27.87
C THR A 402 1.68 -9.52 28.08
N TRP A 403 2.05 -8.73 27.06
CA TRP A 403 2.01 -7.28 27.16
C TRP A 403 0.54 -6.85 27.24
N SER A 404 0.16 -6.34 28.41
CA SER A 404 -1.21 -5.97 28.72
C SER A 404 -1.59 -4.66 28.02
N TYR A 405 -2.89 -4.45 27.80
CA TYR A 405 -3.48 -3.21 27.29
C TYR A 405 -2.82 -1.95 27.90
N ALA A 406 -2.51 -0.96 27.04
CA ALA A 406 -1.95 0.33 27.44
C ALA A 406 -0.65 0.26 28.26
N THR A 407 0.14 -0.81 28.10
CA THR A 407 1.51 -0.84 28.66
C THR A 407 2.33 0.26 27.99
N GLU A 408 3.04 1.03 28.82
CA GLU A 408 3.90 2.13 28.40
C GLU A 408 5.32 1.80 28.83
N VAL A 409 6.28 1.97 27.92
CA VAL A 409 7.71 1.78 28.20
C VAL A 409 8.46 2.98 27.69
N THR A 410 9.49 3.39 28.43
CA THR A 410 10.48 4.35 27.95
C THR A 410 11.82 3.65 27.92
N PHE A 411 12.49 3.71 26.77
CA PHE A 411 13.86 3.29 26.59
C PHE A 411 14.76 4.53 26.69
N ASP A 412 15.61 4.58 27.70
CA ASP A 412 16.52 5.69 28.00
C ASP A 412 17.89 5.22 28.50
N THR A 413 18.17 3.92 28.41
CA THR A 413 19.41 3.30 28.90
C THR A 413 20.53 3.26 27.87
N PHE A 414 20.28 3.70 26.64
CA PHE A 414 21.28 3.79 25.58
C PHE A 414 22.00 5.14 25.61
N THR A 415 23.23 5.19 25.10
CA THR A 415 24.00 6.44 25.00
C THR A 415 23.29 7.39 24.03
N PRO A 416 22.92 8.62 24.44
CA PRO A 416 22.35 9.58 23.51
C PRO A 416 23.30 9.90 22.36
N ASP A 417 22.79 9.82 21.13
CA ASP A 417 23.56 10.12 19.91
C ASP A 417 22.61 10.47 18.75
N LYS A 418 23.15 10.96 17.64
CA LYS A 418 22.46 11.33 16.40
C LYS A 418 22.16 10.10 15.55
N TYR A 419 21.33 9.19 16.07
CA TYR A 419 20.97 7.94 15.40
C TYR A 419 20.09 8.17 14.16
N LYS A 420 20.64 7.99 12.96
CA LYS A 420 19.92 8.18 11.69
C LYS A 420 18.85 7.11 11.42
N TYR A 421 19.06 5.90 11.92
CA TYR A 421 18.22 4.74 11.63
C TYR A 421 17.67 4.13 12.90
N MET A 422 16.45 3.62 12.80
CA MET A 422 15.82 2.82 13.83
C MET A 422 15.37 1.50 13.21
N LYS A 423 15.54 0.41 13.96
CA LYS A 423 15.05 -0.91 13.60
C LYS A 423 14.14 -1.39 14.70
N CYS A 424 12.93 -1.78 14.32
CA CYS A 424 12.00 -2.44 15.23
C CYS A 424 11.92 -3.91 14.84
N LYS A 425 12.27 -4.79 15.79
CA LYS A 425 11.98 -6.22 15.72
C LYS A 425 10.79 -6.51 16.62
N MET A 426 9.73 -7.02 16.04
CA MET A 426 8.54 -7.43 16.78
C MET A 426 8.40 -8.93 16.75
N TYR A 427 8.17 -9.52 17.92
CA TYR A 427 7.97 -10.94 18.11
C TYR A 427 6.48 -11.22 18.24
N ILE A 428 5.95 -12.04 17.32
CA ILE A 428 4.51 -12.31 17.23
C ILE A 428 4.20 -13.62 17.96
N GLY A 429 3.28 -13.55 18.93
CA GLY A 429 2.74 -14.72 19.63
C GLY A 429 1.62 -15.41 18.86
N THR A 430 1.15 -16.56 19.36
CA THR A 430 0.04 -17.32 18.75
C THR A 430 -1.28 -16.53 18.81
N GLY A 431 -1.79 -16.08 17.66
CA GLY A 431 -3.12 -15.45 17.57
C GLY A 431 -3.19 -13.99 18.04
N ASP A 432 -2.04 -13.33 18.19
CA ASP A 432 -1.96 -11.97 18.71
C ASP A 432 -2.09 -10.89 17.61
N LEU A 433 -2.87 -9.85 17.93
CA LEU A 433 -2.94 -8.60 17.16
C LEU A 433 -2.08 -7.55 17.85
N ASP A 434 -0.86 -7.37 17.37
CA ASP A 434 0.09 -6.45 17.99
C ASP A 434 0.07 -5.10 17.27
N CYS A 435 0.03 -4.00 18.01
CA CYS A 435 0.19 -2.67 17.43
C CYS A 435 0.85 -1.70 18.42
N ILE A 436 1.85 -0.96 17.94
CA ILE A 436 2.33 0.22 18.67
C ILE A 436 1.24 1.29 18.53
N GLN A 437 0.66 1.74 19.65
CA GLN A 437 -0.35 2.80 19.68
C GLN A 437 0.23 4.20 19.77
N ARG A 438 1.44 4.31 20.31
CA ARG A 438 2.16 5.55 20.29
C ARG A 438 3.64 5.27 20.33
N MET A 439 4.40 6.01 19.54
CA MET A 439 5.84 6.10 19.68
C MET A 439 6.22 7.57 19.75
N ILE A 440 6.96 7.92 20.79
CA ILE A 440 7.51 9.26 20.94
C ILE A 440 9.03 9.12 20.99
N ILE A 441 9.72 9.75 20.04
CA ILE A 441 11.16 9.90 20.09
C ILE A 441 11.44 11.25 20.73
N ASN A 442 12.09 11.22 21.88
CA ASN A 442 12.50 12.43 22.57
C ASN A 442 13.95 12.70 22.27
N GLY A 443 14.21 13.93 21.87
CA GLY A 443 15.56 14.46 21.84
C GLY A 443 15.98 14.92 23.21
N THR A 444 17.20 15.38 23.30
CA THR A 444 17.66 16.17 24.44
C THR A 444 16.95 17.55 24.56
N SER A 445 15.91 17.83 23.74
CA SER A 445 15.91 19.00 22.88
C SER A 445 14.58 19.30 22.09
N SER A 446 14.11 20.57 22.02
CA SER A 446 13.06 21.10 21.09
C SER A 446 13.67 22.10 20.09
N PRO A 447 13.11 22.26 18.87
CA PRO A 447 13.64 23.17 17.86
C PRO A 447 13.46 24.65 18.26
N HIS A 448 14.57 25.37 18.45
CA HIS A 448 14.59 26.78 18.82
C HIS A 448 15.73 27.53 18.14
N ILE A 449 15.57 28.84 18.06
CA ILE A 449 16.54 29.81 17.61
C ILE A 449 17.25 30.35 18.85
N THR A 450 18.58 30.35 18.85
CA THR A 450 19.39 31.00 19.89
C THR A 450 20.11 32.20 19.27
N PHE A 451 19.75 33.41 19.66
CA PHE A 451 20.44 34.62 19.21
C PHE A 451 21.77 34.81 19.93
N THR A 452 22.80 35.30 19.21
CA THR A 452 24.09 35.65 19.82
C THR A 452 24.02 36.94 20.65
N THR A 453 23.03 37.80 20.37
CA THR A 453 22.69 38.99 21.15
C THR A 453 21.18 39.02 21.36
N PRO A 454 20.68 39.22 22.59
CA PRO A 454 19.24 39.30 22.85
C PRO A 454 18.55 40.32 21.93
N PRO A 455 17.46 39.95 21.25
CA PRO A 455 16.67 40.89 20.46
C PRO A 455 16.18 42.04 21.34
N ALA A 456 16.27 43.28 20.84
CA ALA A 456 15.88 44.47 21.59
C ALA A 456 14.42 44.42 22.05
N ASN A 457 14.12 45.05 23.19
CA ASN A 457 12.77 45.09 23.74
C ASN A 457 11.75 45.63 22.72
N GLY A 458 10.70 44.86 22.45
CA GLY A 458 9.65 45.18 21.49
C GLY A 458 9.98 44.84 20.03
N ALA A 459 11.16 44.29 19.73
CA ALA A 459 11.50 43.87 18.38
C ALA A 459 10.72 42.60 18.00
N ALA A 460 9.92 42.66 16.94
CA ALA A 460 9.23 41.49 16.41
C ALA A 460 10.23 40.49 15.82
N ILE A 461 10.07 39.21 16.15
CA ILE A 461 10.89 38.11 15.63
C ILE A 461 10.01 37.26 14.72
N THR A 462 10.40 37.15 13.45
CA THR A 462 9.69 36.34 12.45
C THR A 462 10.64 35.39 11.73
N ALA A 463 10.09 34.32 11.17
CA ALA A 463 10.86 33.31 10.44
C ALA A 463 10.17 32.90 9.14
N ASP A 464 11.00 32.63 8.13
CA ASP A 464 10.65 31.87 6.95
C ASP A 464 11.35 30.51 7.04
N PHE A 465 10.69 29.43 6.67
CA PHE A 465 11.28 28.08 6.64
C PHE A 465 10.44 27.12 5.80
N SER A 466 11.02 25.97 5.45
CA SER A 466 10.32 24.92 4.71
C SER A 466 10.15 23.66 5.56
N ILE A 467 9.12 22.87 5.28
CA ILE A 467 8.99 21.48 5.75
C ILE A 467 8.77 20.54 4.55
N ASP A 468 9.20 19.28 4.66
CA ASP A 468 9.08 18.25 3.61
C ASP A 468 7.98 17.21 3.88
N TYR A 469 7.07 17.52 4.79
CA TYR A 469 5.95 16.67 5.18
C TYR A 469 4.66 17.49 5.24
N ILE A 470 3.51 16.83 5.19
CA ILE A 470 2.22 17.53 5.29
C ILE A 470 1.91 17.82 6.76
N ASN A 471 1.95 19.09 7.15
CA ASN A 471 1.54 19.55 8.48
C ASN A 471 0.06 19.94 8.48
N LYS A 472 -0.77 19.14 9.16
CA LYS A 472 -2.21 19.39 9.22
C LYS A 472 -2.55 20.43 10.29
N THR A 473 -3.36 21.41 9.91
CA THR A 473 -3.88 22.46 10.80
C THR A 473 -5.35 22.68 10.51
N SER A 474 -6.04 23.55 11.26
CA SER A 474 -7.43 23.91 10.96
C SER A 474 -7.62 24.47 9.54
N ASN A 475 -6.55 25.00 8.94
CA ASN A 475 -6.55 25.58 7.60
C ASN A 475 -5.97 24.65 6.54
N PHE A 476 -5.28 23.58 6.96
CA PHE A 476 -4.61 22.62 6.07
C PHE A 476 -5.03 21.20 6.46
N VAL A 477 -5.94 20.62 5.67
CA VAL A 477 -6.36 19.22 5.80
C VAL A 477 -5.83 18.41 4.63
N LEU A 478 -5.80 17.09 4.76
CA LEU A 478 -5.35 16.19 3.71
C LEU A 478 -6.55 15.44 3.13
N ASP A 479 -6.85 15.68 1.86
CA ASP A 479 -7.85 14.94 1.11
C ASP A 479 -7.18 13.89 0.20
N LEU A 480 -7.55 12.62 0.37
CA LEU A 480 -6.97 11.49 -0.36
C LEU A 480 -8.00 10.77 -1.21
N GLN A 481 -7.59 10.41 -2.43
CA GLN A 481 -8.31 9.53 -3.32
C GLN A 481 -7.31 8.69 -4.14
N ALA A 482 -7.62 7.40 -4.31
CA ALA A 482 -6.89 6.50 -5.18
C ALA A 482 -7.74 6.08 -6.38
N GLU A 483 -7.08 5.84 -7.52
CA GLU A 483 -7.67 5.33 -8.75
C GLU A 483 -6.89 4.09 -9.23
N LEU A 484 -7.63 3.03 -9.59
CA LEU A 484 -7.09 1.90 -10.34
C LEU A 484 -7.66 1.96 -11.76
N GLN A 485 -6.77 1.95 -12.75
CA GLN A 485 -7.11 1.95 -14.17
C GLN A 485 -6.79 0.59 -14.77
N PHE A 486 -7.78 -0.05 -15.37
CA PHE A 486 -7.61 -1.31 -16.09
C PHE A 486 -7.52 -1.04 -17.60
N GLY A 487 -6.77 -1.90 -18.31
CA GLY A 487 -6.63 -1.85 -19.75
C GLY A 487 -6.37 -3.23 -20.36
N GLU A 488 -6.38 -3.28 -21.68
CA GLU A 488 -5.81 -4.38 -22.45
C GLU A 488 -4.40 -3.95 -22.80
N GLY A 489 -3.44 -4.87 -22.75
CA GLY A 489 -2.13 -4.57 -23.31
C GLY A 489 -2.12 -4.97 -24.78
N ALA A 490 -1.50 -4.12 -25.60
CA ALA A 490 -1.22 -4.40 -27.00
C ALA A 490 -0.45 -5.73 -27.17
#